data_AF-A0A9E5WTF2-F1
#
_entry.id   AF-A0A9E5WTF2-F1
#
_cell.length_a   1.000
_cell.length_b   1.000
_cell.length_c   1.000
_cell.angle_alpha   90.00
_cell.angle_beta   90.00
_cell.angle_gamma   90.00
#
_symmetry.space_group_name_H-M   'P 1'
#
loop_
_entity.id
_entity.type
_entity.pdbx_description
1 polymer ?
#
loop_
_entity_poly.entity_id
_entity_poly.type
_entity_poly.pdbx_seq_one_letter_code
_entity_poly.pdbx_strand_id
1 'polypeptide(L)'
;MTDKRTSTATTAKAGTAKGNISETPEPPGWAWPDVAGAQMNSVKTLNDISRVFVQTAQALASQQTAFMKANAEAMQNAASAYREADPSARLAQQSDLYRDIMERSVDHVSTVAETVSGCCCEAMDHVAEAAASSVEKATHHGSSEHASK
;
A
#
# COMPACT_ATOMS: atom_id res chain seq x y z
N MET A 1 -22.89 4.21 -50.82
CA MET A 1 -23.00 2.76 -50.56
C MET A 1 -22.80 2.55 -49.07
N THR A 2 -23.88 2.62 -48.29
CA THR A 2 -24.09 1.93 -47.01
C THR A 2 -25.52 2.21 -46.54
N ASP A 3 -26.22 1.12 -46.27
CA ASP A 3 -27.66 0.99 -46.11
C ASP A 3 -28.22 1.55 -44.81
N LYS A 4 -29.44 2.11 -44.94
CA LYS A 4 -30.44 2.22 -43.87
C LYS A 4 -30.85 0.81 -43.42
N ARG A 5 -30.88 0.55 -42.11
CA ARG A 5 -31.74 -0.51 -41.56
C ARG A 5 -32.73 0.05 -40.55
N THR A 6 -33.91 0.27 -41.11
CA THR A 6 -35.26 0.31 -40.57
C THR A 6 -35.46 -0.61 -39.37
N SER A 7 -36.01 -0.01 -38.30
CA SER A 7 -36.64 -0.72 -37.19
C SER A 7 -38.00 -1.26 -37.64
N THR A 8 -38.19 -2.57 -37.57
CA THR A 8 -39.51 -3.20 -37.70
C THR A 8 -39.88 -3.81 -36.35
N ALA A 9 -40.78 -3.12 -35.65
CA ALA A 9 -41.56 -3.70 -34.57
C ALA A 9 -42.62 -4.61 -35.19
N THR A 10 -42.55 -5.92 -34.91
CA THR A 10 -43.62 -6.85 -35.21
C THR A 10 -44.35 -7.18 -33.92
N THR A 11 -45.56 -6.64 -33.78
CA THR A 11 -46.53 -7.07 -32.78
C THR A 11 -47.02 -8.47 -33.15
N ALA A 12 -46.76 -9.47 -32.31
CA ALA A 12 -47.44 -10.75 -32.36
C ALA A 12 -48.26 -10.94 -31.07
N LYS A 13 -49.57 -10.77 -31.20
CA LYS A 13 -50.57 -11.16 -30.20
C LYS A 13 -51.07 -12.54 -30.56
N ALA A 14 -51.02 -13.48 -29.61
CA ALA A 14 -52.00 -14.55 -29.34
C ALA A 14 -51.31 -15.83 -28.86
N GLY A 15 -51.87 -16.45 -27.83
CA GLY A 15 -51.65 -17.87 -27.54
C GLY A 15 -51.52 -18.20 -26.07
N THR A 16 -52.64 -18.24 -25.35
CA THR A 16 -52.73 -18.96 -24.09
C THR A 16 -52.53 -20.45 -24.39
N ALA A 17 -51.37 -21.00 -24.05
CA ALA A 17 -51.12 -22.44 -24.08
C ALA A 17 -50.38 -22.85 -22.80
N LYS A 18 -51.03 -23.74 -22.04
CA LYS A 18 -50.48 -24.45 -20.90
C LYS A 18 -49.06 -24.96 -21.21
N GLY A 19 -48.10 -24.47 -20.44
CA GLY A 19 -46.82 -25.13 -20.20
C GLY A 19 -46.52 -24.87 -18.74
N ASN A 20 -46.31 -25.93 -17.97
CA ASN A 20 -45.98 -25.87 -16.55
C ASN A 20 -44.94 -24.78 -16.30
N ILE A 21 -45.22 -23.89 -15.35
CA ILE A 21 -44.31 -22.83 -14.94
C ILE A 21 -43.00 -23.51 -14.57
N SER A 22 -42.03 -23.27 -15.45
CA SER A 22 -40.61 -23.51 -15.28
C SER A 22 -40.23 -23.11 -13.87
N GLU A 23 -39.58 -24.03 -13.18
CA GLU A 23 -38.86 -23.77 -11.95
C GLU A 23 -38.10 -22.45 -12.12
N THR A 24 -38.44 -21.47 -11.29
CA THR A 24 -37.60 -20.30 -11.04
C THR A 24 -36.20 -20.85 -10.77
N PRO A 25 -35.16 -20.46 -11.52
CA PRO A 25 -33.80 -20.79 -11.14
C PRO A 25 -33.57 -20.16 -9.78
N GLU A 26 -33.44 -20.98 -8.75
CA GLU A 26 -32.98 -20.48 -7.46
C GLU A 26 -31.65 -19.75 -7.71
N PRO A 27 -31.49 -18.52 -7.20
CA PRO A 27 -30.20 -17.85 -7.29
C PRO A 27 -29.19 -18.80 -6.66
N PRO A 28 -28.03 -19.03 -7.31
CA PRO A 28 -27.07 -19.99 -6.81
C PRO A 28 -26.74 -19.65 -5.35
N GLY A 29 -26.95 -20.60 -4.44
CA GLY A 29 -26.83 -20.44 -2.99
C GLY A 29 -25.39 -20.25 -2.50
N TRP A 30 -24.64 -19.38 -3.14
CA TRP A 30 -23.26 -19.04 -2.79
C TRP A 30 -23.33 -17.82 -1.87
N ALA A 31 -22.72 -17.94 -0.71
CA ALA A 31 -22.77 -16.98 0.39
C ALA A 31 -22.36 -15.54 0.00
N TRP A 32 -23.33 -14.72 -0.40
CA TRP A 32 -23.15 -13.27 -0.54
C TRP A 32 -22.60 -12.57 0.73
N PRO A 33 -22.99 -12.96 1.96
CA PRO A 33 -22.42 -12.39 3.19
C PRO A 33 -20.93 -12.67 3.35
N ASP A 34 -20.46 -13.86 2.93
CA ASP A 34 -19.05 -14.25 3.08
C ASP A 34 -18.14 -13.48 2.11
N VAL A 35 -18.62 -13.23 0.89
CA VAL A 35 -17.90 -12.40 -0.09
C VAL A 35 -17.81 -10.95 0.39
N ALA A 36 -18.91 -10.38 0.88
CA ALA A 36 -18.93 -9.02 1.42
C ALA A 36 -18.03 -8.87 2.67
N GLY A 37 -18.02 -9.88 3.55
CA GLY A 37 -17.15 -9.91 4.73
C GLY A 37 -15.66 -10.02 4.38
N ALA A 38 -15.30 -10.84 3.40
CA ALA A 38 -13.92 -10.96 2.91
C ALA A 38 -13.45 -9.69 2.20
N GLN A 39 -14.33 -9.05 1.41
CA GLN A 39 -14.05 -7.76 0.78
C GLN A 39 -13.83 -6.65 1.81
N MET A 40 -14.68 -6.57 2.84
CA MET A 40 -14.54 -5.59 3.92
C MET A 40 -13.21 -5.77 4.69
N ASN A 41 -12.81 -7.02 4.95
CA ASN A 41 -11.52 -7.32 5.59
C ASN A 41 -10.35 -6.87 4.71
N SER A 42 -10.40 -7.17 3.40
CA SER A 42 -9.38 -6.76 2.43
C SER A 42 -9.23 -5.24 2.34
N VAL A 43 -10.35 -4.51 2.32
CA VAL A 43 -10.33 -3.03 2.32
C VAL A 43 -9.70 -2.47 3.60
N LYS A 44 -9.99 -3.08 4.75
CA LYS A 44 -9.39 -2.68 6.03
C LYS A 44 -7.87 -2.87 6.00
N THR A 45 -7.40 -4.06 5.60
CA THR A 45 -5.97 -4.36 5.49
C THR A 45 -5.26 -3.40 4.53
N LEU A 46 -5.86 -3.09 3.38
CA LEU A 46 -5.31 -2.11 2.44
C LEU A 46 -5.23 -0.70 3.04
N ASN A 47 -6.20 -0.31 3.86
CA ASN A 47 -6.19 0.98 4.54
C ASN A 47 -5.06 1.04 5.58
N ASP A 48 -4.90 -0.01 6.38
CA ASP A 48 -3.84 -0.09 7.39
C ASP A 48 -2.46 -0.07 6.72
N ILE A 49 -2.23 -0.85 5.66
CA ILE A 49 -1.00 -0.80 4.84
C ILE A 49 -0.79 0.59 4.23
N SER A 50 -1.84 1.22 3.68
CA SER A 50 -1.74 2.57 3.12
C SER A 50 -1.32 3.59 4.18
N ARG A 51 -1.75 3.44 5.43
CA ARG A 51 -1.36 4.31 6.53
C ARG A 51 0.12 4.16 6.86
N VAL A 52 0.61 2.92 6.92
CA VAL A 52 2.04 2.62 7.13
C VAL A 52 2.89 3.30 6.05
N PHE A 53 2.49 3.20 4.77
CA PHE A 53 3.21 3.88 3.69
C PHE A 53 3.21 5.40 3.81
N VAL A 54 2.08 6.03 4.17
CA VAL A 54 2.00 7.49 4.34
C VAL A 54 2.90 7.95 5.49
N GLN A 55 2.87 7.25 6.63
CA GLN A 55 3.73 7.56 7.77
C GLN A 55 5.21 7.40 7.42
N THR A 56 5.56 6.34 6.68
CA THR A 56 6.92 6.09 6.20
C THR A 56 7.39 7.20 5.26
N ALA A 57 6.54 7.64 4.32
CA ALA A 57 6.86 8.73 3.40
C ALA A 57 7.13 10.05 4.16
N GLN A 58 6.35 10.34 5.20
CA GLN A 58 6.55 11.51 6.06
C GLN A 58 7.85 11.42 6.87
N ALA A 59 8.18 10.23 7.38
CA ALA A 59 9.44 9.98 8.08
C ALA A 59 10.64 10.19 7.14
N LEU A 60 10.60 9.62 5.94
CA LEU A 60 11.65 9.79 4.92
C LEU A 60 11.83 11.25 4.52
N ALA A 61 10.74 11.98 4.29
CA ALA A 61 10.81 13.41 3.96
C ALA A 61 11.44 14.23 5.09
N SER A 62 11.13 13.90 6.35
CA SER A 62 11.71 14.55 7.52
C SER A 62 13.21 14.25 7.65
N GLN A 63 13.60 12.99 7.46
CA GLN A 63 15.01 12.56 7.48
C GLN A 63 15.82 13.23 6.36
N GLN A 64 15.29 13.28 5.14
CA GLN A 64 15.97 13.90 4.01
C GLN A 64 16.13 15.42 4.21
N THR A 65 15.12 16.07 4.78
CA THR A 65 15.19 17.50 5.16
C THR A 65 16.27 17.74 6.22
N ALA A 66 16.31 16.90 7.26
CA ALA A 66 17.32 17.00 8.32
C ALA A 66 18.74 16.79 7.79
N PHE A 67 18.93 15.80 6.91
CA PHE A 67 20.22 15.52 6.26
C PHE A 67 20.69 16.71 5.39
N MET A 68 19.80 17.27 4.56
CA MET A 68 20.13 18.45 3.75
C MET A 68 20.48 19.66 4.61
N LYS A 69 19.75 19.89 5.70
CA LYS A 69 20.02 20.98 6.65
C LYS A 69 21.40 20.83 7.30
N ALA A 70 21.72 19.65 7.83
CA ALA A 70 23.02 19.37 8.45
C ALA A 70 24.19 19.57 7.46
N ASN A 71 24.01 19.18 6.21
CA ASN A 71 25.03 19.38 5.18
C ASN A 71 25.17 20.85 4.79
N ALA A 72 24.06 21.60 4.68
CA ALA A 72 24.11 23.03 4.43
C ALA A 72 24.83 23.79 5.55
N GLU A 73 24.53 23.48 6.81
CA GLU A 73 25.19 24.07 7.98
C GLU A 73 26.69 23.76 8.00
N ALA A 74 27.08 22.52 7.71
CA ALA A 74 28.48 22.12 7.63
C ALA A 74 29.26 22.86 6.52
N MET A 75 28.65 22.99 5.34
CA MET A 75 29.25 23.75 4.23
C MET A 75 29.36 25.24 4.56
N GLN A 76 28.35 25.83 5.21
CA GLN A 76 28.37 27.23 5.61
C GLN A 76 29.46 27.51 6.66
N ASN A 77 29.58 26.62 7.65
CA ASN A 77 30.64 26.72 8.67
C ASN A 77 32.03 26.60 8.04
N ALA A 78 32.22 25.65 7.12
CA ALA A 78 33.47 25.51 6.40
C ALA A 78 33.79 26.77 5.58
N ALA A 79 32.83 27.28 4.79
CA ALA A 79 33.02 28.48 3.96
C ALA A 79 33.39 29.72 4.79
N SER A 80 32.86 29.82 6.02
CA SER A 80 33.19 30.88 6.96
C SER A 80 34.65 30.76 7.44
N ALA A 81 35.08 29.55 7.79
CA ALA A 81 36.45 29.30 8.25
C ALA A 81 37.51 29.41 7.13
N TYR A 82 37.13 29.09 5.89
CA TYR A 82 38.00 29.19 4.71
C TYR A 82 38.53 30.60 4.43
N ARG A 83 37.81 31.65 4.85
CA ARG A 83 38.20 33.05 4.59
C ARG A 83 39.42 33.50 5.39
N GLU A 84 39.72 32.84 6.51
CA GLU A 84 40.74 33.29 7.47
C GLU A 84 41.96 32.34 7.57
N ALA A 85 41.87 31.16 6.96
CA ALA A 85 42.87 30.09 7.12
C ALA A 85 43.99 30.10 6.06
N ASP A 86 45.20 29.73 6.46
CA ASP A 86 46.33 29.49 5.57
C ASP A 86 46.11 28.23 4.70
N PRO A 87 46.83 28.04 3.59
CA PRO A 87 46.58 26.94 2.64
C PRO A 87 46.65 25.54 3.25
N SER A 88 47.48 25.32 4.28
CA SER A 88 47.62 24.02 4.92
C SER A 88 46.45 23.69 5.85
N ALA A 89 46.01 24.66 6.66
CA ALA A 89 44.81 24.52 7.49
C ALA A 89 43.54 24.36 6.65
N ARG A 90 43.48 25.03 5.48
CA ARG A 90 42.39 24.87 4.51
C ARG A 90 42.23 23.45 4.01
N LEU A 91 43.34 22.78 3.66
CA LEU A 91 43.31 21.39 3.20
C LEU A 91 42.90 20.41 4.32
N ALA A 92 43.38 20.63 5.55
CA ALA A 92 42.97 19.83 6.70
C ALA A 92 41.46 19.96 6.96
N GLN A 93 40.93 21.20 6.98
CA GLN A 93 39.49 21.45 7.10
C GLN A 93 38.67 20.83 5.97
N GLN A 94 39.19 20.85 4.74
CA GLN A 94 38.53 20.19 3.61
C GLN A 94 38.39 18.69 3.85
N SER A 95 39.48 18.06 4.30
CA SER A 95 39.52 16.63 4.58
C SER A 95 38.55 16.26 5.70
N ASP A 96 38.52 17.04 6.79
CA ASP A 96 37.59 16.81 7.90
C ASP A 96 36.13 17.00 7.48
N LEU A 97 35.82 18.04 6.69
CA LEU A 97 34.48 18.27 6.17
C LEU A 97 34.01 17.10 5.29
N TYR A 98 34.86 16.61 4.38
CA TYR A 98 34.50 15.47 3.54
C TYR A 98 34.29 14.19 4.35
N ARG A 99 35.12 13.94 5.36
CA ARG A 99 34.94 12.81 6.27
C ARG A 99 33.60 12.89 6.98
N ASP A 100 33.27 14.04 7.54
CA ASP A 100 32.02 14.29 8.27
C ASP A 100 30.78 14.17 7.36
N ILE A 101 30.84 14.70 6.13
CA ILE A 101 29.77 14.52 5.12
C ILE A 101 29.59 13.04 4.77
N MET A 102 30.68 12.29 4.59
CA MET A 102 30.62 10.86 4.26
C MET A 102 30.03 10.05 5.41
N GLU A 103 30.45 10.30 6.64
CA GLU A 103 29.94 9.64 7.84
C GLU A 103 28.42 9.87 7.99
N ARG A 104 27.98 11.13 7.87
CA ARG A 104 26.55 11.47 7.86
C ARG A 104 25.78 10.84 6.70
N SER A 105 26.41 10.68 5.54
CA SER A 105 25.78 10.04 4.38
C SER A 105 25.53 8.56 4.62
N VAL A 106 26.49 7.86 5.24
CA VAL A 106 26.35 6.46 5.62
C VAL A 106 25.25 6.29 6.66
N ASP A 107 25.25 7.12 7.70
CA ASP A 107 24.21 7.10 8.74
C ASP A 107 22.81 7.36 8.17
N HIS A 108 22.70 8.33 7.26
CA HIS A 108 21.43 8.64 6.60
C HIS A 108 20.92 7.47 5.76
N VAL A 109 21.79 6.83 4.97
CA VAL A 109 21.41 5.65 4.17
C VAL A 109 21.01 4.49 5.07
N SER A 110 21.71 4.24 6.18
CA SER A 110 21.34 3.22 7.16
C SER A 110 19.96 3.48 7.74
N THR A 111 19.71 4.71 8.17
CA THR A 111 18.42 5.13 8.74
C THR A 111 17.27 4.99 7.74
N VAL A 112 17.49 5.36 6.48
CA VAL A 112 16.51 5.20 5.39
C VAL A 112 16.23 3.71 5.15
N ALA A 113 17.27 2.87 5.11
CA ALA A 113 17.12 1.43 4.92
C ALA A 113 16.32 0.78 6.06
N GLU A 114 16.59 1.15 7.31
CA GLU A 114 15.83 0.70 8.48
C GLU A 114 14.35 1.14 8.40
N THR A 115 14.12 2.39 8.02
CA THR A 115 12.77 2.96 7.88
C THR A 115 11.96 2.21 6.80
N VAL A 116 12.56 1.96 5.64
CA VAL A 116 11.93 1.22 4.55
C VAL A 116 11.73 -0.25 4.91
N SER A 117 12.72 -0.89 5.53
CA SER A 117 12.59 -2.29 5.95
C SER A 117 11.48 -2.45 7.00
N GLY A 118 11.40 -1.55 7.97
CA GLY A 118 10.35 -1.53 8.98
C GLY A 118 8.96 -1.39 8.34
N CYS A 119 8.81 -0.46 7.38
CA CYS A 119 7.59 -0.31 6.59
C CYS A 119 7.16 -1.61 5.91
N CYS A 120 8.09 -2.32 5.26
CA CYS A 120 7.79 -3.57 4.59
C CYS A 120 7.39 -4.69 5.58
N CYS A 121 8.07 -4.80 6.71
CA CYS A 121 7.74 -5.77 7.75
C CYS A 121 6.33 -5.50 8.32
N GLU A 122 6.04 -4.26 8.72
CA GLU A 122 4.74 -3.88 9.29
C GLU A 122 3.60 -4.08 8.28
N ALA A 123 3.83 -3.76 7.00
CA ALA A 123 2.85 -4.03 5.96
C ALA A 123 2.59 -5.54 5.78
N MET A 124 3.63 -6.38 5.84
CA MET A 124 3.49 -7.83 5.76
C MET A 124 2.81 -8.43 6.99
N ASP A 125 3.04 -7.87 8.18
CA ASP A 125 2.35 -8.28 9.40
C ASP A 125 0.84 -8.07 9.27
N HIS A 126 0.40 -6.92 8.74
CA HIS A 126 -1.02 -6.68 8.45
C HIS A 126 -1.61 -7.67 7.44
N VAL A 127 -0.84 -8.08 6.42
CA VAL A 127 -1.27 -9.12 5.47
C VAL A 127 -1.38 -10.48 6.17
N ALA A 128 -0.38 -10.84 7.00
CA ALA A 128 -0.36 -12.10 7.72
C ALA A 128 -1.51 -12.20 8.74
N GLU A 129 -1.78 -11.13 9.49
CA GLU A 129 -2.92 -11.03 10.41
C GLU A 129 -4.26 -11.18 9.67
N ALA A 130 -4.41 -10.52 8.52
CA ALA A 130 -5.62 -10.63 7.71
C ALA A 130 -5.83 -12.05 7.16
N ALA A 131 -4.75 -12.71 6.75
CA ALA A 131 -4.78 -14.09 6.28
C ALA A 131 -5.15 -15.05 7.43
N ALA A 132 -4.53 -14.91 8.61
CA ALA A 132 -4.85 -15.71 9.79
C ALA A 132 -6.31 -15.55 10.22
N SER A 133 -6.82 -14.32 10.27
CA SER A 133 -8.22 -14.04 10.60
C SER A 133 -9.20 -14.63 9.57
N SER A 134 -8.81 -14.70 8.30
CA SER A 134 -9.63 -15.30 7.24
C SER A 134 -9.71 -16.83 7.37
N VAL A 135 -8.60 -17.48 7.74
CA VAL A 135 -8.57 -18.94 7.99
C VAL A 135 -9.43 -19.29 9.22
N GLU A 136 -9.31 -18.54 10.31
CA GLU A 136 -10.06 -18.77 11.54
C GLU A 136 -11.58 -18.69 11.29
N LYS A 137 -12.03 -17.68 10.54
CA LYS A 137 -13.43 -17.54 10.12
C LYS A 137 -13.93 -18.73 9.29
N ALA A 138 -13.12 -19.22 8.35
CA ALA A 138 -13.46 -20.38 7.53
C ALA A 138 -13.57 -21.67 8.35
N THR A 139 -12.68 -21.88 9.32
CA THR A 139 -12.70 -23.06 10.19
C THR A 139 -13.87 -23.08 11.18
N HIS A 140 -14.31 -21.90 11.67
CA HIS A 140 -15.46 -21.81 12.57
C HIS A 140 -16.82 -22.01 11.87
N HIS A 141 -16.96 -21.64 10.59
CA HIS A 141 -18.17 -21.93 9.81
C HIS A 141 -18.31 -23.43 9.48
N GLY A 142 -17.22 -24.12 9.14
CA GLY A 142 -17.26 -25.56 8.86
C GLY A 142 -17.61 -26.43 10.08
N SER A 143 -17.31 -25.97 11.30
CA SER A 143 -17.64 -26.71 12.52
C SER A 143 -19.12 -26.62 12.92
N SER A 144 -19.86 -25.62 12.43
CA SER A 144 -21.29 -25.45 12.75
C SER A 144 -22.20 -26.32 11.88
N GLU A 145 -21.76 -26.71 10.68
CA GLU A 145 -22.58 -27.51 9.75
C GLU A 145 -22.57 -29.02 10.05
N HIS A 146 -21.64 -29.51 10.88
CA HIS A 146 -21.55 -30.93 11.24
C HIS A 146 -22.26 -31.33 12.55
N ALA A 147 -22.90 -30.39 13.25
CA ALA A 147 -23.55 -30.64 14.54
C ALA A 147 -25.06 -30.93 14.46
N SER A 148 -25.63 -31.16 13.28
CA SER A 148 -27.02 -31.61 13.12
C SER A 148 -27.11 -32.89 12.29
N LYS A 149 -27.05 -34.02 12.98
CA LYS A 149 -27.67 -35.29 12.56
C LYS A 149 -28.22 -36.01 13.79
#